data_AF-A0A250WTG5-F1
#
_entry.id   AF-A0A250WTG5-F1
#
_cell.length_a   1.000
_cell.length_b   1.000
_cell.length_c   1.000
_cell.angle_alpha   90.00
_cell.angle_beta   90.00
_cell.angle_gamma   90.00
#
_symmetry.space_group_name_H-M   'P 1'
#
loop_
_entity.id
_entity.type
_entity.pdbx_description
1 polymer ?
#
loop_
_entity_poly.entity_id
_entity_poly.type
_entity_poly.pdbx_seq_one_letter_code
_entity_poly.pdbx_strand_id
1 'polypeptide(L)'
;MVYAYASFKQRINVVLFHVVLLTLLKQCAITIRKHSLGETVAGLQELVMYGLKGMCAYAHHAEALGSSSVKISHFVAECLTFLSGPESNEASACIAMALRVVGCNYEVMELLSNAHSSMLGTPTPTEVSLIPRVGKAVLVTGHDMNDMHLLLQQTEGLGINVYTHGEMLPAHGYPGLPSSHTWLETLEVPGIARSLNLQVTTNCVLDPTDAYCHNLFTANETGASGSQHVTEKDFSAVIQRALELPGFTPQDVEAAERALSVAVQAGIASGKAAVTVGFGHHAVLERAGDIVQAIQDARLWHIFLIGGCDGNEPQRAYYSQLYKFMPKTMILTMGCGKFRIFDQDFGNVPGTDIPRLLDMGQCNDAFSALVVAKELSNALGTDINSLPLSLDLSWFIRRLWQSSSPF
;
A
#
# COMPACT_ATOMS: atom_id res chain seq x y z
N MET A 1 6.27 -28.80 2.34
CA MET A 1 7.35 -28.52 3.32
C MET A 1 6.90 -27.71 4.54
N VAL A 2 5.72 -27.06 4.51
CA VAL A 2 5.21 -26.24 5.64
C VAL A 2 4.45 -27.07 6.69
N TYR A 3 3.84 -28.21 6.34
CA TYR A 3 3.14 -29.08 7.30
C TYR A 3 4.04 -29.96 8.19
N ALA A 4 5.35 -29.99 7.94
CA ALA A 4 6.32 -30.68 8.81
C ALA A 4 6.81 -29.79 9.97
N TYR A 5 6.41 -28.52 10.02
CA TYR A 5 6.99 -27.52 10.92
C TYR A 5 6.44 -27.60 12.36
N ALA A 6 5.18 -28.00 12.54
CA ALA A 6 4.54 -28.02 13.86
C ALA A 6 4.96 -29.22 14.74
N SER A 7 5.32 -30.36 14.14
CA SER A 7 5.72 -31.57 14.88
C SER A 7 7.23 -31.65 15.17
N PHE A 8 8.05 -30.75 14.62
CA PHE A 8 9.52 -30.83 14.68
C PHE A 8 10.15 -30.02 15.83
N LYS A 9 9.34 -29.33 16.65
CA LYS A 9 9.81 -28.47 17.75
C LYS A 9 10.44 -29.22 18.93
N GLN A 10 10.27 -30.55 19.04
CA GLN A 10 10.67 -31.25 20.27
C GLN A 10 12.03 -31.95 20.26
N ARG A 11 12.80 -32.00 19.15
CA ARG A 11 14.05 -32.82 19.13
C ARG A 11 15.24 -32.29 18.31
N ILE A 12 15.39 -30.99 18.11
CA ILE A 12 16.66 -30.44 17.60
C ILE A 12 17.20 -29.38 18.54
N ASN A 13 18.47 -29.56 18.90
CA ASN A 13 19.29 -28.61 19.65
C ASN A 13 19.29 -27.27 18.90
N VAL A 14 18.56 -26.27 19.43
CA VAL A 14 18.28 -24.97 18.77
C VAL A 14 19.57 -24.30 18.28
N VAL A 15 20.67 -24.49 18.99
CA VAL A 15 22.01 -23.99 18.64
C VAL A 15 22.56 -24.62 17.35
N LEU A 16 22.42 -25.94 17.16
CA LEU A 16 22.94 -26.63 15.98
C LEU A 16 22.14 -26.26 14.72
N PHE A 17 20.81 -26.12 14.85
CA PHE A 17 19.96 -25.63 13.77
C PHE A 17 20.32 -24.19 13.37
N HIS A 18 20.58 -23.32 14.36
CA HIS A 18 20.99 -21.94 14.12
C HIS A 18 22.35 -21.84 13.40
N VAL A 19 23.34 -22.65 13.80
CA VAL A 19 24.67 -22.69 13.14
C VAL A 19 24.59 -23.22 11.71
N VAL A 20 23.80 -24.27 11.46
CA VAL A 20 23.59 -24.81 10.10
C VAL A 20 22.86 -23.80 9.22
N LEU A 21 21.80 -23.15 9.75
CA LEU A 21 21.06 -22.12 9.03
C LEU A 21 21.95 -20.92 8.71
N LEU A 22 22.76 -20.44 9.65
CA LEU A 22 23.72 -19.35 9.42
C LEU A 22 24.80 -19.73 8.38
N THR A 23 25.20 -20.99 8.34
CA THR A 23 26.18 -21.49 7.35
C THR A 23 25.57 -21.59 5.95
N LEU A 24 24.32 -22.06 5.85
CA LEU A 24 23.55 -22.07 4.60
C LEU A 24 23.21 -20.65 4.12
N LEU A 25 22.85 -19.75 5.04
CA LEU A 25 22.60 -18.34 4.76
C LEU A 25 23.85 -17.64 4.25
N LYS A 26 25.04 -17.98 4.77
CA LYS A 26 26.30 -17.50 4.20
C LYS A 26 26.42 -17.94 2.74
N GLN A 27 26.15 -19.21 2.41
CA GLN A 27 26.22 -19.73 1.04
C GLN A 27 25.18 -19.13 0.08
N CYS A 28 24.00 -18.74 0.57
CA CYS A 28 22.94 -18.13 -0.24
C CYS A 28 22.97 -16.59 -0.26
N ALA A 29 23.88 -15.96 0.50
CA ALA A 29 23.95 -14.52 0.65
C ALA A 29 24.20 -13.84 -0.71
N ILE A 30 23.54 -12.70 -0.93
CA ILE A 30 23.68 -11.90 -2.15
C ILE A 30 25.16 -11.60 -2.42
N THR A 31 25.93 -11.28 -1.39
CA THR A 31 27.37 -11.02 -1.52
C THR A 31 28.16 -12.21 -2.06
N ILE A 32 27.82 -13.44 -1.64
CA ILE A 32 28.48 -14.65 -2.15
C ILE A 32 28.07 -14.89 -3.61
N ARG A 33 26.78 -14.77 -3.94
CA ARG A 33 26.31 -14.92 -5.32
C ARG A 33 26.88 -13.87 -6.25
N LYS A 34 27.04 -12.61 -5.80
CA LYS A 34 27.73 -11.57 -6.57
C LYS A 34 29.18 -11.94 -6.85
N HIS A 35 29.88 -12.51 -5.88
CA HIS A 35 31.26 -12.96 -6.07
C HIS A 35 31.36 -14.16 -7.03
N SER A 36 30.43 -15.11 -6.97
CA SER A 36 30.48 -16.33 -7.81
C SER A 36 29.89 -16.18 -9.20
N LEU A 37 28.82 -15.38 -9.37
CA LEU A 37 28.05 -15.24 -10.61
C LEU A 37 28.23 -13.87 -11.27
N GLY A 38 28.91 -12.93 -10.61
CA GLY A 38 28.97 -11.54 -11.01
C GLY A 38 27.73 -10.74 -10.57
N GLU A 39 27.85 -9.42 -10.60
CA GLU A 39 26.80 -8.52 -10.11
C GLU A 39 25.51 -8.59 -10.94
N THR A 40 25.63 -8.78 -12.25
CA THR A 40 24.50 -8.81 -13.18
C THR A 40 23.56 -9.98 -12.90
N VAL A 41 24.09 -11.21 -12.87
CA VAL A 41 23.27 -12.41 -12.67
C VAL A 41 22.69 -12.42 -11.26
N ALA A 42 23.50 -12.13 -10.24
CA ALA A 42 23.03 -12.06 -8.86
C ALA A 42 21.94 -10.97 -8.69
N GLY A 43 22.08 -9.83 -9.36
CA GLY A 43 21.05 -8.78 -9.38
C GLY A 43 19.76 -9.21 -10.05
N LEU A 44 19.83 -9.94 -11.17
CA LEU A 44 18.64 -10.47 -11.85
C LEU A 44 17.92 -11.56 -11.03
N GLN A 45 18.66 -12.40 -10.31
CA GLN A 45 18.06 -13.33 -9.34
C GLN A 45 17.31 -12.59 -8.23
N GLU A 46 17.88 -11.48 -7.72
CA GLU A 46 17.19 -10.63 -6.74
C GLU A 46 15.95 -9.94 -7.32
N LEU A 47 16.01 -9.50 -8.58
CA LEU A 47 14.86 -8.92 -9.26
C LEU A 47 13.68 -9.91 -9.28
N VAL A 48 13.93 -11.18 -9.65
CA VAL A 48 12.93 -12.25 -9.60
C VAL A 48 12.41 -12.46 -8.18
N MET A 49 13.32 -12.55 -7.19
CA MET A 49 12.95 -12.78 -5.79
C MET A 49 12.10 -11.63 -5.21
N TYR A 50 12.46 -10.38 -5.48
CA TYR A 50 11.70 -9.22 -4.99
C TYR A 50 10.35 -9.07 -5.69
N GLY A 51 10.30 -9.32 -7.01
CA GLY A 51 9.03 -9.40 -7.73
C GLY A 51 8.12 -10.49 -7.17
N LEU A 52 8.67 -11.68 -6.89
CA LEU A 52 7.94 -12.78 -6.28
C LEU A 52 7.39 -12.43 -4.89
N LYS A 53 8.17 -11.74 -4.05
CA LYS A 53 7.71 -11.30 -2.72
C LYS A 53 6.54 -10.32 -2.80
N GLY A 54 6.61 -9.32 -3.68
CA GLY A 54 5.52 -8.37 -3.89
C GLY A 54 4.25 -9.07 -4.38
N MET A 55 4.40 -9.97 -5.36
CA MET A 55 3.31 -10.80 -5.87
C MET A 55 2.67 -11.66 -4.76
N CYS A 56 3.47 -12.31 -3.92
CA CYS A 56 2.96 -13.11 -2.80
C CYS A 56 2.22 -12.27 -1.76
N ALA A 57 2.61 -11.01 -1.52
CA ALA A 57 1.89 -10.13 -0.61
C ALA A 57 0.44 -9.88 -1.10
N TYR A 58 0.28 -9.58 -2.40
CA TYR A 58 -1.05 -9.41 -2.98
C TYR A 58 -1.86 -10.71 -3.01
N ALA A 59 -1.22 -11.84 -3.30
CA ALA A 59 -1.87 -13.14 -3.25
C ALA A 59 -2.35 -13.49 -1.83
N HIS A 60 -1.55 -13.18 -0.81
CA HIS A 60 -1.92 -13.37 0.59
C HIS A 60 -3.15 -12.55 0.99
N HIS A 61 -3.20 -11.26 0.59
CA HIS A 61 -4.39 -10.44 0.84
C HIS A 61 -5.64 -10.98 0.13
N ALA A 62 -5.49 -11.49 -1.11
CA ALA A 62 -6.62 -12.12 -1.80
C ALA A 62 -7.10 -13.37 -1.05
N GLU A 63 -6.17 -14.20 -0.56
CA GLU A 63 -6.46 -15.39 0.23
C GLU A 63 -7.17 -15.05 1.55
N ALA A 64 -6.75 -13.97 2.22
CA ALA A 64 -7.39 -13.47 3.44
C ALA A 64 -8.87 -13.06 3.20
N LEU A 65 -9.21 -12.68 1.97
CA LEU A 65 -10.57 -12.37 1.51
C LEU A 65 -11.28 -13.60 0.89
N GLY A 66 -10.72 -14.81 1.05
CA GLY A 66 -11.29 -16.06 0.56
C GLY A 66 -11.07 -16.35 -0.93
N SER A 67 -10.23 -15.57 -1.61
CA SER A 67 -9.94 -15.73 -3.04
C SER A 67 -8.53 -16.28 -3.28
N SER A 68 -8.40 -17.43 -3.93
CA SER A 68 -7.10 -18.06 -4.18
C SER A 68 -7.03 -18.72 -5.55
N SER A 69 -5.82 -19.00 -6.03
CA SER A 69 -5.59 -19.70 -7.29
C SER A 69 -4.44 -20.68 -7.18
N VAL A 70 -4.73 -21.96 -7.45
CA VAL A 70 -3.72 -23.03 -7.49
C VAL A 70 -2.63 -22.73 -8.53
N LYS A 71 -2.98 -22.02 -9.62
CA LYS A 71 -2.01 -21.59 -10.63
C LYS A 71 -0.95 -20.65 -10.03
N ILE A 72 -1.38 -19.70 -9.20
CA ILE A 72 -0.48 -18.76 -8.50
C ILE A 72 0.43 -19.55 -7.54
N SER A 73 -0.12 -20.44 -6.71
CA SER A 73 0.68 -21.25 -5.78
C SER A 73 1.70 -22.14 -6.50
N HIS A 74 1.32 -22.74 -7.63
CA HIS A 74 2.23 -23.53 -8.47
C HIS A 74 3.34 -22.65 -9.06
N PHE A 75 3.01 -21.46 -9.55
CA PHE A 75 3.99 -20.53 -10.10
C PHE A 75 4.98 -20.01 -9.05
N VAL A 76 4.53 -19.81 -7.80
CA VAL A 76 5.43 -19.48 -6.67
C VAL A 76 6.43 -20.61 -6.45
N ALA A 77 5.97 -21.87 -6.41
CA ALA A 77 6.85 -23.03 -6.27
C ALA A 77 7.84 -23.12 -7.44
N GLU A 78 7.37 -22.91 -8.67
CA GLU A 78 8.21 -22.89 -9.87
C GLU A 78 9.31 -21.83 -9.80
N CYS A 79 8.98 -20.59 -9.40
CA CYS A 79 9.98 -19.51 -9.26
C CYS A 79 11.04 -19.84 -8.21
N LEU A 80 10.64 -20.41 -7.07
CA LEU A 80 11.58 -20.81 -6.00
C LEU A 80 12.47 -21.98 -6.45
N THR A 81 11.93 -22.93 -7.21
CA THR A 81 12.70 -24.01 -7.82
C THR A 81 13.70 -23.46 -8.83
N PHE A 82 13.27 -22.55 -9.72
CA PHE A 82 14.17 -21.89 -10.67
C PHE A 82 15.33 -21.19 -9.97
N LEU A 83 15.04 -20.35 -8.96
CA LEU A 83 16.04 -19.61 -8.19
C LEU A 83 17.01 -20.51 -7.41
N SER A 84 16.63 -21.77 -7.16
CA SER A 84 17.48 -22.77 -6.51
C SER A 84 18.22 -23.66 -7.50
N GLY A 85 17.89 -23.57 -8.80
CA GLY A 85 18.41 -24.39 -9.87
C GLY A 85 19.53 -23.70 -10.67
N PRO A 86 20.34 -24.48 -11.42
CA PRO A 86 21.46 -23.95 -12.20
C PRO A 86 21.03 -23.00 -13.33
N GLU A 87 19.80 -23.12 -13.84
CA GLU A 87 19.25 -22.22 -14.87
C GLU A 87 19.23 -20.76 -14.43
N SER A 88 19.06 -20.50 -13.12
CA SER A 88 19.09 -19.13 -12.59
C SER A 88 20.49 -18.48 -12.65
N ASN A 89 21.53 -19.21 -13.03
CA ASN A 89 22.85 -18.64 -13.27
C ASN A 89 22.97 -18.00 -14.67
N GLU A 90 21.95 -18.12 -15.51
CA GLU A 90 21.92 -17.50 -16.84
C GLU A 90 21.10 -16.21 -16.83
N ALA A 91 21.70 -15.11 -17.29
CA ALA A 91 21.06 -13.79 -17.29
C ALA A 91 19.76 -13.76 -18.13
N SER A 92 19.77 -14.38 -19.31
CA SER A 92 18.59 -14.48 -20.20
C SER A 92 17.44 -15.25 -19.53
N ALA A 93 17.75 -16.35 -18.84
CA ALA A 93 16.75 -17.14 -18.12
C ALA A 93 16.15 -16.35 -16.94
N CYS A 94 16.96 -15.59 -16.19
CA CYS A 94 16.46 -14.72 -15.13
C CYS A 94 15.58 -13.59 -15.68
N ILE A 95 15.92 -12.98 -16.82
CA ILE A 95 15.07 -11.97 -17.48
C ILE A 95 13.73 -12.60 -17.89
N ALA A 96 13.77 -13.78 -18.52
CA ALA A 96 12.56 -14.50 -18.91
C ALA A 96 11.68 -14.82 -17.70
N MET A 97 12.27 -15.29 -16.59
CA MET A 97 11.53 -15.54 -15.35
C MET A 97 10.96 -14.25 -14.75
N ALA A 98 11.72 -13.14 -14.75
CA ALA A 98 11.24 -11.86 -14.25
C ALA A 98 10.02 -11.36 -15.03
N LEU A 99 10.02 -11.49 -16.36
CA LEU A 99 8.86 -11.16 -17.20
C LEU A 99 7.65 -12.05 -16.91
N ARG A 100 7.86 -13.33 -16.61
CA ARG A 100 6.79 -14.24 -16.17
C ARG A 100 6.24 -13.84 -14.80
N VAL A 101 7.10 -13.41 -13.87
CA VAL A 101 6.67 -12.87 -12.57
C VAL A 101 5.79 -11.64 -12.77
N VAL A 102 6.16 -10.73 -13.68
CA VAL A 102 5.32 -9.57 -14.02
C VAL A 102 3.94 -10.01 -14.54
N GLY A 103 3.90 -10.98 -15.46
CA GLY A 103 2.64 -11.51 -15.99
C GLY A 103 1.75 -12.15 -14.92
N CYS A 104 2.32 -12.97 -14.03
CA CYS A 104 1.57 -13.57 -12.94
C CYS A 104 1.15 -12.52 -11.89
N ASN A 105 1.97 -11.51 -11.63
CA ASN A 105 1.62 -10.41 -10.73
C ASN A 105 0.43 -9.59 -11.24
N TYR A 106 0.29 -9.42 -12.56
CA TYR A 106 -0.92 -8.83 -13.14
C TYR A 106 -2.18 -9.64 -12.79
N GLU A 107 -2.13 -10.96 -12.97
CA GLU A 107 -3.25 -11.86 -12.62
C GLU A 107 -3.55 -11.84 -11.11
N VAL A 108 -2.54 -11.71 -10.26
CA VAL A 108 -2.70 -11.61 -8.80
C VAL A 108 -3.36 -10.30 -8.40
N MET A 109 -2.94 -9.16 -9.00
CA MET A 109 -3.57 -7.88 -8.71
C MET A 109 -5.03 -7.84 -9.20
N GLU A 110 -5.33 -8.48 -10.33
CA GLU A 110 -6.71 -8.70 -10.80
C GLU A 110 -7.51 -9.52 -9.78
N LEU A 111 -6.97 -10.65 -9.31
CA LEU A 111 -7.59 -11.49 -8.29
C LEU A 111 -7.90 -10.69 -7.01
N LEU A 112 -6.93 -9.90 -6.53
CA LEU A 112 -7.10 -9.07 -5.34
C LEU A 112 -8.13 -7.95 -5.56
N SER A 113 -8.10 -7.26 -6.71
CA SER A 113 -9.08 -6.21 -7.04
C SER A 113 -10.51 -6.76 -7.07
N ASN A 114 -10.69 -7.95 -7.64
CA ASN A 114 -11.98 -8.65 -7.66
C ASN A 114 -12.40 -9.12 -6.26
N ALA A 115 -11.48 -9.60 -5.43
CA ALA A 115 -11.76 -10.00 -4.05
C ALA A 115 -12.22 -8.81 -3.21
N HIS A 116 -11.52 -7.66 -3.29
CA HIS A 116 -11.94 -6.41 -2.65
C HIS A 116 -13.34 -6.00 -3.11
N SER A 117 -13.56 -5.92 -4.43
CA SER A 117 -14.85 -5.46 -4.98
C SER A 117 -16.01 -6.39 -4.62
N SER A 118 -15.77 -7.70 -4.57
CA SER A 118 -16.81 -8.68 -4.23
C SER A 118 -17.21 -8.62 -2.75
N MET A 119 -16.26 -8.39 -1.85
CA MET A 119 -16.52 -8.34 -0.41
C MET A 119 -16.99 -6.96 0.05
N LEU A 120 -16.41 -5.88 -0.50
CA LEU A 120 -16.55 -4.52 0.01
C LEU A 120 -17.26 -3.58 -0.97
N GLY A 121 -17.68 -4.07 -2.13
CA GLY A 121 -18.24 -3.27 -3.21
C GLY A 121 -17.16 -2.56 -4.03
N THR A 122 -17.54 -2.07 -5.21
CA THR A 122 -16.62 -1.31 -6.08
C THR A 122 -16.33 0.06 -5.47
N PRO A 123 -15.06 0.52 -5.46
CA PRO A 123 -14.73 1.86 -4.99
C PRO A 123 -15.50 2.96 -5.72
N THR A 124 -16.05 3.90 -4.96
CA THR A 124 -16.75 5.09 -5.48
C THR A 124 -16.08 6.37 -4.98
N PRO A 125 -16.15 7.48 -5.75
CA PRO A 125 -15.64 8.77 -5.30
C PRO A 125 -16.23 9.19 -3.94
N THR A 126 -15.37 9.31 -2.93
CA THR A 126 -15.75 9.62 -1.54
C THR A 126 -14.85 10.71 -0.99
N GLU A 127 -15.45 11.72 -0.35
CA GLU A 127 -14.72 12.75 0.39
C GLU A 127 -14.32 12.23 1.78
N VAL A 128 -13.06 12.47 2.16
CA VAL A 128 -12.44 11.97 3.39
C VAL A 128 -11.84 13.12 4.17
N SER A 129 -12.25 13.29 5.42
CA SER A 129 -11.70 14.29 6.34
C SER A 129 -10.25 13.95 6.73
N LEU A 130 -9.38 14.98 6.72
CA LEU A 130 -8.02 14.93 7.29
C LEU A 130 -7.98 15.42 8.75
N ILE A 131 -9.10 15.95 9.25
CA ILE A 131 -9.19 16.55 10.58
C ILE A 131 -9.76 15.51 11.55
N PRO A 132 -9.08 15.23 12.68
CA PRO A 132 -9.59 14.29 13.69
C PRO A 132 -10.85 14.79 14.38
N ARG A 133 -11.63 13.85 14.91
CA ARG A 133 -12.73 14.10 15.85
C ARG A 133 -12.36 13.77 17.28
N VAL A 134 -12.95 14.54 18.20
CA VAL A 134 -12.90 14.28 19.65
C VAL A 134 -13.44 12.87 19.94
N GLY A 135 -12.76 12.14 20.81
CA GLY A 135 -13.20 10.83 21.28
C GLY A 135 -12.13 9.74 21.20
N LYS A 136 -12.52 8.53 21.62
CA LYS A 136 -11.68 7.34 21.59
C LYS A 136 -11.29 7.02 20.15
N ALA A 137 -10.10 6.49 19.96
CA ALA A 137 -9.53 6.39 18.62
C ALA A 137 -8.61 5.17 18.44
N VAL A 138 -8.70 4.55 17.26
CA VAL A 138 -7.75 3.55 16.76
C VAL A 138 -7.24 4.02 15.40
N LEU A 139 -5.92 4.05 15.20
CA LEU A 139 -5.31 4.34 13.91
C LEU A 139 -4.86 3.04 13.25
N VAL A 140 -5.41 2.74 12.08
CA VAL A 140 -5.08 1.56 11.28
C VAL A 140 -4.13 1.93 10.16
N THR A 141 -3.02 1.20 10.04
CA THR A 141 -2.02 1.39 8.99
C THR A 141 -1.64 0.06 8.36
N GLY A 142 -1.16 0.12 7.12
CA GLY A 142 -0.83 -1.05 6.32
C GLY A 142 -1.74 -1.13 5.10
N HIS A 143 -2.10 -2.35 4.68
CA HIS A 143 -2.87 -2.56 3.44
C HIS A 143 -4.09 -3.47 3.59
N ASP A 144 -4.20 -4.25 4.67
CA ASP A 144 -5.19 -5.32 4.75
C ASP A 144 -6.62 -4.80 4.99
N MET A 145 -7.47 -4.91 3.97
CA MET A 145 -8.86 -4.46 4.02
C MET A 145 -9.77 -5.43 4.80
N ASN A 146 -9.39 -6.70 4.95
CA ASN A 146 -10.14 -7.65 5.77
C ASN A 146 -9.98 -7.33 7.26
N ASP A 147 -8.76 -7.00 7.70
CA ASP A 147 -8.50 -6.51 9.06
C ASP A 147 -9.30 -5.25 9.38
N MET A 148 -9.36 -4.30 8.43
CA MET A 148 -10.20 -3.11 8.57
C MET A 148 -11.68 -3.48 8.73
N HIS A 149 -12.20 -4.34 7.85
CA HIS A 149 -13.59 -4.78 7.90
C HIS A 149 -13.95 -5.42 9.24
N LEU A 150 -13.14 -6.37 9.71
CA LEU A 150 -13.34 -7.08 10.98
C LEU A 150 -13.18 -6.16 12.19
N LEU A 151 -12.22 -5.22 12.17
CA LEU A 151 -12.07 -4.23 13.24
C LEU A 151 -13.28 -3.29 13.31
N LEU A 152 -13.78 -2.82 12.17
CA LEU A 152 -14.99 -1.97 12.13
C LEU A 152 -16.21 -2.69 12.69
N GLN A 153 -16.39 -3.98 12.36
CA GLN A 153 -17.44 -4.81 12.94
C GLN A 153 -17.30 -4.96 14.46
N GLN A 154 -16.09 -5.25 14.95
CA GLN A 154 -15.86 -5.45 16.38
C GLN A 154 -15.90 -4.15 17.21
N THR A 155 -15.71 -2.99 16.57
CA THR A 155 -15.79 -1.67 17.22
C THR A 155 -17.18 -1.03 17.15
N GLU A 156 -18.12 -1.65 16.44
CA GLU A 156 -19.46 -1.12 16.23
C GLU A 156 -20.20 -0.86 17.55
N GLY A 157 -20.71 0.37 17.71
CA GLY A 157 -21.47 0.77 18.91
C GLY A 157 -20.61 1.04 20.16
N LEU A 158 -19.28 0.95 20.08
CA LEU A 158 -18.39 1.19 21.23
C LEU A 158 -17.96 2.66 21.41
N GLY A 159 -18.35 3.55 20.48
CA GLY A 159 -17.98 4.97 20.52
C GLY A 159 -16.49 5.21 20.24
N ILE A 160 -15.87 4.35 19.42
CA ILE A 160 -14.47 4.44 18.99
C ILE A 160 -14.46 4.98 17.55
N ASN A 161 -13.71 6.04 17.31
CA ASN A 161 -13.39 6.53 15.97
C ASN A 161 -12.26 5.66 15.38
N VAL A 162 -12.41 5.18 14.16
CA VAL A 162 -11.38 4.39 13.48
C VAL A 162 -10.76 5.26 12.40
N TYR A 163 -9.44 5.38 12.40
CA TYR A 163 -8.72 6.22 11.47
C TYR A 163 -7.86 5.36 10.56
N THR A 164 -7.63 5.82 9.33
CA THR A 164 -6.68 5.21 8.40
C THR A 164 -5.41 6.05 8.32
N HIS A 165 -4.27 5.39 8.16
CA HIS A 165 -3.00 6.03 7.87
C HIS A 165 -2.34 5.34 6.67
N GLY A 166 -1.70 6.14 5.82
CA GLY A 166 -0.94 5.62 4.69
C GLY A 166 -1.81 4.86 3.70
N GLU A 167 -1.40 3.63 3.37
CA GLU A 167 -2.08 2.79 2.37
C GLU A 167 -3.46 2.27 2.80
N MET A 168 -3.94 2.62 3.99
CA MET A 168 -5.34 2.37 4.37
C MET A 168 -6.29 3.48 3.92
N LEU A 169 -5.81 4.64 3.46
CA LEU A 169 -6.65 5.75 2.98
C LEU A 169 -7.72 5.30 1.95
N PRO A 170 -7.41 4.45 0.95
CA PRO A 170 -8.39 3.97 -0.03
C PRO A 170 -9.59 3.20 0.55
N ALA A 171 -9.51 2.74 1.81
CA ALA A 171 -10.63 2.05 2.47
C ALA A 171 -11.94 2.86 2.38
N HIS A 172 -11.86 4.18 2.50
CA HIS A 172 -13.02 5.07 2.44
C HIS A 172 -13.77 5.05 1.09
N GLY A 173 -13.14 4.59 0.01
CA GLY A 173 -13.80 4.44 -1.28
C GLY A 173 -14.76 3.25 -1.32
N TYR A 174 -14.63 2.28 -0.42
CA TYR A 174 -15.39 1.03 -0.46
C TYR A 174 -16.74 1.14 0.26
N PRO A 175 -17.88 1.03 -0.43
CA PRO A 175 -19.21 1.24 0.17
C PRO A 175 -19.62 0.14 1.17
N GLY A 176 -18.98 -1.03 1.13
CA GLY A 176 -19.24 -2.16 2.02
C GLY A 176 -18.53 -2.07 3.37
N LEU A 177 -17.69 -1.06 3.61
CA LEU A 177 -17.12 -0.83 4.93
C LEU A 177 -18.12 -0.07 5.83
N PRO A 178 -18.39 -0.54 7.06
CA PRO A 178 -19.38 0.07 7.95
C PRO A 178 -19.08 1.54 8.28
N SER A 179 -20.11 2.40 8.23
CA SER A 179 -20.01 3.84 8.54
C SER A 179 -21.01 4.34 9.59
N SER A 180 -22.00 3.53 9.98
CA SER A 180 -23.17 4.00 10.75
C SER A 180 -22.88 4.34 12.21
N HIS A 181 -21.89 3.68 12.83
CA HIS A 181 -21.58 3.86 14.26
C HIS A 181 -20.08 4.06 14.56
N THR A 182 -19.22 3.78 13.58
CA THR A 182 -17.79 3.95 13.66
C THR A 182 -17.39 4.95 12.57
N TRP A 183 -16.86 6.10 12.98
CA TRP A 183 -16.44 7.15 12.05
C TRP A 183 -15.07 6.80 11.47
N LEU A 184 -14.97 6.78 10.12
CA LEU A 184 -13.73 6.53 9.39
C LEU A 184 -13.16 7.86 8.86
N GLU A 185 -11.93 8.20 9.26
CA GLU A 185 -11.20 9.40 8.78
C GLU A 185 -9.72 9.08 8.53
N THR A 186 -8.96 9.96 7.87
CA THR A 186 -7.51 9.77 7.67
C THR A 186 -6.68 10.68 8.56
N LEU A 187 -5.54 10.18 9.07
CA LEU A 187 -4.61 10.95 9.87
C LEU A 187 -3.18 10.85 9.34
N GLU A 188 -2.67 11.95 8.82
CA GLU A 188 -1.31 12.10 8.28
C GLU A 188 -0.43 13.03 9.16
N VAL A 189 -0.78 13.21 10.43
CA VAL A 189 -0.09 14.15 11.34
C VAL A 189 1.06 13.46 12.09
N PRO A 190 2.31 13.94 11.95
CA PRO A 190 3.44 13.43 12.71
C PRO A 190 3.29 13.63 14.22
N GLY A 191 3.66 12.63 15.02
CA GLY A 191 3.81 12.75 16.48
C GLY A 191 2.58 12.39 17.33
N ILE A 192 1.44 12.05 16.71
CA ILE A 192 0.19 11.66 17.39
C ILE A 192 0.28 10.27 18.08
N ALA A 193 1.27 9.45 17.73
CA ALA A 193 1.42 8.06 18.19
C ALA A 193 1.41 7.86 19.72
N ARG A 194 1.74 8.91 20.51
CA ARG A 194 1.78 8.80 21.98
C ARG A 194 0.41 8.65 22.64
N SER A 195 -0.64 9.16 22.00
CA SER A 195 -1.99 9.21 22.60
C SER A 195 -2.99 8.27 21.92
N LEU A 196 -2.57 7.61 20.83
CA LEU A 196 -3.43 6.75 20.04
C LEU A 196 -3.05 5.29 20.15
N ASN A 197 -4.09 4.46 20.05
CA ASN A 197 -3.96 3.05 19.80
C ASN A 197 -3.68 2.81 18.30
N LEU A 198 -2.69 2.00 17.96
CA LEU A 198 -2.25 1.75 16.59
C LEU A 198 -2.45 0.28 16.23
N GLN A 199 -3.19 0.01 15.16
CA GLN A 199 -3.33 -1.31 14.56
C GLN A 199 -2.55 -1.36 13.24
N VAL A 200 -1.53 -2.21 13.19
CA VAL A 200 -0.63 -2.37 12.05
C VAL A 200 -0.93 -3.69 11.36
N THR A 201 -1.49 -3.64 10.16
CA THR A 201 -1.88 -4.84 9.40
C THR A 201 -0.74 -5.41 8.58
N THR A 202 0.13 -4.54 8.05
CA THR A 202 1.26 -4.89 7.16
C THR A 202 2.44 -3.93 7.37
N ASN A 203 3.49 -4.06 6.55
CA ASN A 203 4.48 -2.99 6.35
C ASN A 203 3.80 -1.65 5.95
N CYS A 204 4.42 -0.48 6.15
CA CYS A 204 5.81 -0.20 6.51
C CYS A 204 5.96 0.34 7.95
N VAL A 205 5.88 -0.54 8.95
CA VAL A 205 6.08 -0.16 10.36
C VAL A 205 7.56 0.03 10.70
N LEU A 206 7.85 1.04 11.51
CA LEU A 206 9.15 1.28 12.15
C LEU A 206 9.14 0.65 13.55
N ASP A 207 10.29 0.21 14.05
CA ASP A 207 10.36 -0.19 15.46
C ASP A 207 9.91 0.99 16.33
N PRO A 208 8.87 0.79 17.16
CA PRO A 208 8.33 1.86 17.96
C PRO A 208 9.32 2.24 19.07
N THR A 209 9.24 3.49 19.50
CA THR A 209 9.95 3.90 20.71
C THR A 209 9.20 3.40 21.94
N ASP A 210 9.89 3.26 23.08
CA ASP A 210 9.28 2.87 24.36
C ASP A 210 8.09 3.76 24.76
N ALA A 211 8.08 5.01 24.27
CA ALA A 211 7.03 5.97 24.54
C ALA A 211 5.64 5.56 24.01
N TYR A 212 5.56 4.69 22.99
CA TYR A 212 4.28 4.28 22.40
C TYR A 212 4.20 2.82 21.94
N CYS A 213 5.25 2.02 22.10
CA CYS A 213 5.26 0.60 21.70
C CYS A 213 4.10 -0.21 22.32
N HIS A 214 3.70 0.13 23.54
CA HIS A 214 2.61 -0.51 24.28
C HIS A 214 1.21 -0.15 23.76
N ASN A 215 1.09 0.88 22.91
CA ASN A 215 -0.14 1.23 22.20
C ASN A 215 -0.15 0.67 20.77
N LEU A 216 0.90 -0.05 20.35
CA LEU A 216 1.01 -0.59 19.01
C LEU A 216 0.70 -2.08 19.02
N PHE A 217 -0.20 -2.47 18.13
CA PHE A 217 -0.63 -3.83 17.87
C PHE A 217 -0.28 -4.17 16.43
N THR A 218 0.35 -5.32 16.24
CA THR A 218 0.66 -5.87 14.92
C THR A 218 -0.28 -7.02 14.61
N ALA A 219 -0.49 -7.32 13.32
CA ALA A 219 -1.20 -8.50 12.86
C ALA A 219 -0.46 -9.15 11.69
N ASN A 220 -0.91 -10.33 11.29
CA ASN A 220 -0.42 -11.08 10.12
C ASN A 220 1.09 -11.36 10.21
N GLU A 221 1.82 -11.21 9.12
CA GLU A 221 3.28 -11.40 9.07
C GLU A 221 4.05 -10.20 9.66
N THR A 222 3.36 -9.18 10.16
CA THR A 222 4.00 -7.98 10.69
C THR A 222 4.45 -8.18 12.13
N GLY A 223 5.67 -7.74 12.41
CA GLY A 223 6.22 -7.68 13.76
C GLY A 223 6.97 -6.38 13.99
N ALA A 224 6.85 -5.85 15.21
CA ALA A 224 7.59 -4.68 15.67
C ALA A 224 8.04 -4.89 17.12
N SER A 225 9.24 -4.45 17.45
CA SER A 225 9.84 -4.72 18.77
C SER A 225 8.99 -4.12 19.90
N GLY A 226 8.70 -4.92 20.92
CA GLY A 226 7.93 -4.49 22.09
C GLY A 226 6.42 -4.27 21.85
N SER A 227 5.92 -4.52 20.65
CA SER A 227 4.49 -4.44 20.33
C SER A 227 3.72 -5.71 20.71
N GLN A 228 2.42 -5.58 20.94
CA GLN A 228 1.53 -6.73 21.04
C GLN A 228 1.17 -7.26 19.65
N HIS A 229 0.81 -8.53 19.56
CA HIS A 229 0.44 -9.17 18.29
C HIS A 229 -0.96 -9.77 18.37
N VAL A 230 -1.83 -9.36 17.46
CA VAL A 230 -3.20 -9.83 17.31
C VAL A 230 -3.20 -11.19 16.64
N THR A 231 -3.82 -12.17 17.29
CA THR A 231 -3.99 -13.53 16.78
C THR A 231 -5.44 -13.79 16.43
N GLU A 232 -5.70 -14.62 15.43
CA GLU A 232 -7.06 -15.07 15.05
C GLU A 232 -8.05 -13.93 14.72
N LYS A 233 -7.53 -12.75 14.37
CA LYS A 233 -8.32 -11.54 14.09
C LYS A 233 -9.22 -11.10 15.27
N ASP A 234 -8.84 -11.45 16.50
CA ASP A 234 -9.48 -10.96 17.71
C ASP A 234 -8.90 -9.60 18.11
N PHE A 235 -9.66 -8.53 17.84
CA PHE A 235 -9.25 -7.16 18.15
C PHE A 235 -9.64 -6.73 19.57
N SER A 236 -10.07 -7.63 20.46
CA SER A 236 -10.48 -7.30 21.82
C SER A 236 -9.41 -6.51 22.60
N ALA A 237 -8.13 -6.91 22.48
CA ALA A 237 -7.03 -6.21 23.15
C ALA A 237 -6.80 -4.79 22.57
N VAL A 238 -6.96 -4.64 21.26
CA VAL A 238 -6.90 -3.35 20.55
C VAL A 238 -8.04 -2.46 21.06
N ILE A 239 -9.27 -2.97 21.07
CA ILE A 239 -10.46 -2.25 21.50
C ILE A 239 -10.32 -1.81 22.97
N GLN A 240 -9.93 -2.73 23.85
CA GLN A 240 -9.72 -2.42 25.26
C GLN A 240 -8.69 -1.29 25.43
N ARG A 241 -7.57 -1.37 24.71
CA ARG A 241 -6.55 -0.33 24.78
C ARG A 241 -7.05 1.03 24.29
N ALA A 242 -7.84 1.06 23.22
CA ALA A 242 -8.45 2.27 22.70
C ALA A 242 -9.40 2.93 23.73
N LEU A 243 -10.14 2.12 24.49
CA LEU A 243 -11.05 2.60 25.54
C LEU A 243 -10.29 3.15 26.77
N GLU A 244 -9.14 2.58 27.10
CA GLU A 244 -8.27 3.05 28.19
C GLU A 244 -7.59 4.38 27.88
N LEU A 245 -7.21 4.61 26.62
CA LEU A 245 -6.53 5.83 26.18
C LEU A 245 -7.49 7.03 26.14
N PRO A 246 -7.00 8.26 26.34
CA PRO A 246 -7.85 9.46 26.29
C PRO A 246 -8.49 9.67 24.91
N GLY A 247 -7.84 9.21 23.84
CA GLY A 247 -8.24 9.54 22.47
C GLY A 247 -7.90 10.99 22.13
N PHE A 248 -8.63 11.57 21.19
CA PHE A 248 -8.49 12.99 20.84
C PHE A 248 -9.30 13.88 21.78
N THR A 249 -8.65 14.87 22.36
CA THR A 249 -9.30 15.94 23.12
C THR A 249 -9.71 17.09 22.19
N PRO A 250 -10.62 18.00 22.63
CA PRO A 250 -10.91 19.22 21.88
C PRO A 250 -9.66 20.03 21.55
N GLN A 251 -8.69 20.09 22.47
CA GLN A 251 -7.43 20.81 22.28
C GLN A 251 -6.57 20.17 21.18
N ASP A 252 -6.60 18.84 21.04
CA ASP A 252 -5.88 18.12 19.99
C ASP A 252 -6.48 18.41 18.62
N VAL A 253 -7.82 18.43 18.52
CA VAL A 253 -8.53 18.75 17.27
C VAL A 253 -8.21 20.19 16.84
N GLU A 254 -8.32 21.16 17.76
CA GLU A 254 -7.94 22.54 17.45
C GLU A 254 -6.44 22.66 17.08
N ALA A 255 -5.57 21.87 17.71
CA ALA A 255 -4.16 21.87 17.37
C ALA A 255 -3.91 21.32 15.96
N ALA A 256 -4.65 20.29 15.54
CA ALA A 256 -4.60 19.75 14.19
C ALA A 256 -5.08 20.79 13.15
N GLU A 257 -6.19 21.47 13.41
CA GLU A 257 -6.70 22.55 12.56
C GLU A 257 -5.71 23.71 12.44
N ARG A 258 -5.12 24.13 13.57
CA ARG A 258 -4.07 25.17 13.59
C ARG A 258 -2.83 24.72 12.83
N ALA A 259 -2.40 23.47 13.00
CA ALA A 259 -1.23 22.92 12.30
C ALA A 259 -1.45 22.92 10.78
N LEU A 260 -2.64 22.51 10.32
CA LEU A 260 -3.01 22.62 8.91
C LEU A 260 -2.95 24.08 8.44
N SER A 261 -3.57 25.01 9.17
CA SER A 261 -3.53 26.44 8.82
C SER A 261 -2.10 27.00 8.74
N VAL A 262 -1.20 26.59 9.64
CA VAL A 262 0.21 27.00 9.61
C VAL A 262 0.94 26.40 8.42
N ALA A 263 0.73 25.12 8.12
CA ALA A 263 1.33 24.46 6.96
C ALA A 263 0.89 25.11 5.64
N VAL A 264 -0.36 25.56 5.56
CA VAL A 264 -0.89 26.35 4.42
C VAL A 264 -0.18 27.69 4.29
N GLN A 265 -0.09 28.46 5.38
CA GLN A 265 0.57 29.76 5.38
C GLN A 265 2.06 29.65 5.01
N ALA A 266 2.70 28.54 5.37
CA ALA A 266 4.09 28.24 5.01
C ALA A 266 4.25 27.70 3.57
N GLY A 267 3.15 27.48 2.84
CA GLY A 267 3.17 26.89 1.49
C GLY A 267 3.63 25.43 1.44
N ILE A 268 3.50 24.71 2.57
CA ILE A 268 3.89 23.31 2.74
C ILE A 268 2.72 22.37 2.38
N ALA A 269 1.49 22.77 2.70
CA ALA A 269 0.26 22.04 2.41
C ALA A 269 -0.69 22.89 1.57
N SER A 270 -1.59 22.25 0.83
CA SER A 270 -2.60 22.96 0.03
C SER A 270 -3.70 23.62 0.85
N GLY A 271 -3.96 23.10 2.06
CA GLY A 271 -5.02 23.54 2.97
C GLY A 271 -6.34 22.83 2.82
N LYS A 272 -6.38 21.74 2.05
CA LYS A 272 -7.54 20.88 2.02
C LYS A 272 -7.76 20.22 3.38
N ALA A 273 -8.91 20.48 4.00
CA ALA A 273 -9.37 19.76 5.19
C ALA A 273 -9.93 18.36 4.84
N ALA A 274 -10.17 18.10 3.55
CA ALA A 274 -10.64 16.82 3.05
C ALA A 274 -10.07 16.53 1.65
N VAL A 275 -9.91 15.25 1.33
CA VAL A 275 -9.45 14.75 0.02
C VAL A 275 -10.49 13.81 -0.58
N THR A 276 -10.50 13.65 -1.89
CA THR A 276 -11.41 12.72 -2.57
C THR A 276 -10.64 11.47 -3.00
N VAL A 277 -11.15 10.30 -2.62
CA VAL A 277 -10.58 8.98 -2.96
C VAL A 277 -11.61 8.14 -3.69
N GLY A 278 -11.24 6.92 -4.11
CA GLY A 278 -12.19 5.95 -4.68
C GLY A 278 -12.36 6.06 -6.19
N PHE A 279 -11.39 6.63 -6.89
CA PHE A 279 -11.36 6.64 -8.36
C PHE A 279 -10.74 5.35 -8.92
N GLY A 280 -11.30 4.19 -8.53
CA GLY A 280 -10.95 2.91 -9.14
C GLY A 280 -11.29 2.86 -10.64
N HIS A 281 -10.87 1.81 -11.34
CA HIS A 281 -11.07 1.73 -12.81
C HIS A 281 -12.54 1.90 -13.23
N HIS A 282 -13.52 1.39 -12.47
CA HIS A 282 -14.94 1.61 -12.77
C HIS A 282 -15.32 3.10 -12.76
N ALA A 283 -15.01 3.82 -11.68
CA ALA A 283 -15.33 5.24 -11.55
C ALA A 283 -14.67 6.10 -12.63
N VAL A 284 -13.45 5.77 -13.04
CA VAL A 284 -12.77 6.49 -14.13
C VAL A 284 -13.39 6.15 -15.48
N LEU A 285 -13.70 4.88 -15.74
CA LEU A 285 -14.24 4.43 -17.02
C LEU A 285 -15.68 4.88 -17.26
N GLU A 286 -16.49 5.03 -16.21
CA GLU A 286 -17.82 5.67 -16.31
C GLU A 286 -17.76 7.09 -16.89
N ARG A 287 -16.62 7.77 -16.70
CA ARG A 287 -16.36 9.12 -17.21
C ARG A 287 -15.40 9.14 -18.41
N ALA A 288 -15.07 7.98 -18.99
CA ALA A 288 -14.09 7.88 -20.07
C ALA A 288 -14.45 8.73 -21.29
N GLY A 289 -15.74 8.82 -21.66
CA GLY A 289 -16.20 9.65 -22.78
C GLY A 289 -15.83 11.12 -22.62
N ASP A 290 -16.04 11.68 -21.43
CA ASP A 290 -15.70 13.07 -21.11
C ASP A 290 -14.18 13.30 -21.18
N ILE A 291 -13.39 12.33 -20.70
CA ILE A 291 -11.92 12.37 -20.72
C ILE A 291 -11.41 12.32 -22.16
N VAL A 292 -11.91 11.38 -22.96
CA VAL A 292 -11.56 11.23 -24.39
C VAL A 292 -11.92 12.50 -25.16
N GLN A 293 -13.10 13.05 -24.94
CA GLN A 293 -13.50 14.31 -25.58
C GLN A 293 -12.59 15.47 -25.16
N ALA A 294 -12.20 15.55 -23.88
CA ALA A 294 -11.27 16.58 -23.43
C ALA A 294 -9.88 16.47 -24.09
N ILE A 295 -9.41 15.25 -24.36
CA ILE A 295 -8.16 15.00 -25.11
C ILE A 295 -8.32 15.43 -26.57
N GLN A 296 -9.40 14.99 -27.23
CA GLN A 296 -9.67 15.31 -28.65
C GLN A 296 -9.84 16.81 -28.89
N ASP A 297 -10.43 17.53 -27.94
CA ASP A 297 -10.60 18.99 -27.98
C ASP A 297 -9.32 19.77 -27.60
N ALA A 298 -8.21 19.08 -27.30
CA ALA A 298 -6.98 19.68 -26.77
C ALA A 298 -7.17 20.50 -25.47
N ARG A 299 -8.24 20.21 -24.71
CA ARG A 299 -8.50 20.76 -23.37
C ARG A 299 -7.66 20.04 -22.31
N LEU A 300 -7.46 18.74 -22.50
CA LEU A 300 -6.57 17.88 -21.73
C LEU A 300 -5.39 17.47 -22.62
N TRP A 301 -4.19 17.91 -22.30
CA TRP A 301 -3.02 17.67 -23.14
C TRP A 301 -2.34 16.33 -22.85
N HIS A 302 -2.29 15.93 -21.56
CA HIS A 302 -1.52 14.76 -21.14
C HIS A 302 -2.04 14.17 -19.83
N ILE A 303 -1.77 12.89 -19.63
CA ILE A 303 -2.04 12.14 -18.40
C ILE A 303 -0.71 11.74 -17.79
N PHE A 304 -0.57 11.89 -16.48
CA PHE A 304 0.57 11.37 -15.71
C PHE A 304 0.09 10.32 -14.72
N LEU A 305 0.77 9.19 -14.66
CA LEU A 305 0.66 8.28 -13.51
C LEU A 305 1.81 8.62 -12.54
N ILE A 306 1.47 9.27 -11.43
CA ILE A 306 2.43 9.67 -10.39
C ILE A 306 2.08 8.90 -9.13
N GLY A 307 2.98 8.08 -8.61
CA GLY A 307 2.66 7.26 -7.44
C GLY A 307 3.72 6.22 -7.11
N GLY A 308 3.28 5.09 -6.56
CA GLY A 308 4.14 4.03 -6.07
C GLY A 308 4.42 4.19 -4.58
N CYS A 309 5.68 4.14 -4.17
CA CYS A 309 6.04 4.16 -2.75
C CYS A 309 6.84 5.41 -2.35
N ASP A 310 6.42 6.06 -1.27
CA ASP A 310 7.15 7.18 -0.68
C ASP A 310 8.33 6.73 0.22
N GLY A 311 9.19 7.67 0.58
CA GLY A 311 10.35 7.48 1.44
C GLY A 311 10.85 8.80 2.04
N ASN A 312 11.89 8.73 2.88
CA ASN A 312 12.41 9.88 3.61
C ASN A 312 13.52 10.64 2.87
N GLU A 313 13.90 10.20 1.66
CA GLU A 313 14.95 10.86 0.86
C GLU A 313 14.53 12.30 0.48
N PRO A 314 15.32 13.33 0.81
CA PRO A 314 14.96 14.73 0.53
C PRO A 314 14.69 15.02 -0.95
N GLN A 315 15.31 14.27 -1.86
CA GLN A 315 15.14 14.40 -3.31
C GLN A 315 13.69 14.10 -3.75
N ARG A 316 12.89 13.39 -2.95
CA ARG A 316 11.47 13.14 -3.22
C ARG A 316 10.61 14.40 -3.15
N ALA A 317 11.13 15.52 -2.64
CA ALA A 317 10.52 16.84 -2.78
C ALA A 317 10.26 17.23 -4.25
N TYR A 318 10.93 16.56 -5.20
CA TYR A 318 10.61 16.60 -6.64
C TYR A 318 9.11 16.44 -6.90
N TYR A 319 8.47 15.40 -6.36
CA TYR A 319 7.06 15.09 -6.61
C TYR A 319 6.12 16.19 -6.15
N SER A 320 6.38 16.75 -4.96
CA SER A 320 5.56 17.83 -4.41
C SER A 320 5.66 19.14 -5.20
N GLN A 321 6.64 19.29 -6.10
CA GLN A 321 6.79 20.46 -6.95
C GLN A 321 6.15 20.28 -8.34
N LEU A 322 5.81 19.05 -8.74
CA LEU A 322 5.35 18.73 -10.09
C LEU A 322 4.07 19.47 -10.49
N TYR A 323 3.12 19.66 -9.57
CA TYR A 323 1.85 20.33 -9.89
C TYR A 323 2.02 21.73 -10.51
N LYS A 324 3.09 22.45 -10.13
CA LYS A 324 3.40 23.80 -10.64
C LYS A 324 3.72 23.80 -12.13
N PHE A 325 4.13 22.66 -12.68
CA PHE A 325 4.56 22.48 -14.07
C PHE A 325 3.58 21.65 -14.89
N MET A 326 2.41 21.34 -14.32
CA MET A 326 1.42 20.46 -14.91
C MET A 326 0.10 21.19 -15.19
N PRO A 327 0.05 22.21 -16.08
CA PRO A 327 -1.20 22.81 -16.51
C PRO A 327 -1.90 21.91 -17.55
N LYS A 328 -3.24 21.84 -17.53
CA LYS A 328 -4.03 21.06 -18.50
C LYS A 328 -3.67 19.57 -18.59
N THR A 329 -3.24 18.97 -17.48
CA THR A 329 -2.91 17.54 -17.38
C THR A 329 -3.82 16.83 -16.37
N MET A 330 -4.04 15.54 -16.54
CA MET A 330 -4.69 14.70 -15.54
C MET A 330 -3.63 13.85 -14.85
N ILE A 331 -3.81 13.60 -13.57
CA ILE A 331 -2.92 12.82 -12.74
C ILE A 331 -3.72 11.64 -12.20
N LEU A 332 -3.27 10.44 -12.54
CA LEU A 332 -3.66 9.22 -11.85
C LEU A 332 -2.62 9.00 -10.74
N THR A 333 -3.05 8.67 -9.53
CA THR A 333 -2.14 8.36 -8.43
C THR A 333 -2.54 7.06 -7.74
N MET A 334 -1.55 6.36 -7.18
CA MET A 334 -1.75 5.13 -6.42
C MET A 334 -0.61 4.93 -5.43
N GLY A 335 -0.89 4.15 -4.39
CA GLY A 335 0.06 3.86 -3.32
C GLY A 335 0.50 5.09 -2.51
N CYS A 336 1.36 4.89 -1.52
CA CYS A 336 1.78 5.95 -0.59
C CYS A 336 2.61 7.05 -1.24
N GLY A 337 3.13 6.86 -2.46
CA GLY A 337 3.69 7.94 -3.27
C GLY A 337 2.70 9.11 -3.47
N LYS A 338 1.40 8.84 -3.40
CA LYS A 338 0.33 9.85 -3.49
C LYS A 338 0.49 10.97 -2.46
N PHE A 339 1.01 10.69 -1.26
CA PHE A 339 1.05 11.68 -0.17
C PHE A 339 1.93 12.89 -0.49
N ARG A 340 2.74 12.82 -1.56
CA ARG A 340 3.47 13.97 -2.08
C ARG A 340 2.61 14.99 -2.82
N ILE A 341 1.43 14.57 -3.29
CA ILE A 341 0.55 15.35 -4.18
C ILE A 341 -0.94 15.28 -3.81
N PHE A 342 -1.36 14.40 -2.90
CA PHE A 342 -2.77 14.05 -2.63
C PHE A 342 -3.64 15.22 -2.16
N ASP A 343 -3.04 16.17 -1.43
CA ASP A 343 -3.74 17.34 -0.92
C ASP A 343 -3.74 18.48 -1.95
N GLN A 344 -2.90 18.44 -2.98
CA GLN A 344 -2.73 19.55 -3.92
C GLN A 344 -4.01 19.83 -4.73
N ASP A 345 -4.24 21.11 -5.03
CA ASP A 345 -5.36 21.52 -5.86
C ASP A 345 -4.96 21.60 -7.34
N PHE A 346 -5.32 20.56 -8.08
CA PHE A 346 -5.16 20.53 -9.53
C PHE A 346 -6.37 21.11 -10.27
N GLY A 347 -7.48 21.41 -9.59
CA GLY A 347 -8.76 21.75 -10.20
C GLY A 347 -9.39 20.58 -10.97
N ASN A 348 -10.34 20.90 -11.85
CA ASN A 348 -11.07 19.92 -12.67
C ASN A 348 -10.56 19.89 -14.11
N VAL A 349 -10.80 18.77 -14.79
CA VAL A 349 -10.54 18.64 -16.22
C VAL A 349 -11.33 19.74 -16.92
N PRO A 350 -10.71 20.59 -17.76
CA PRO A 350 -11.36 21.82 -18.21
C PRO A 350 -12.68 21.51 -18.94
N GLY A 351 -13.81 22.06 -18.48
CA GLY A 351 -15.13 21.82 -19.07
C GLY A 351 -15.88 20.61 -18.52
N THR A 352 -15.37 19.96 -17.47
CA THR A 352 -16.07 18.90 -16.73
C THR A 352 -15.97 19.14 -15.22
N ASP A 353 -16.69 18.34 -14.43
CA ASP A 353 -16.60 18.28 -12.98
C ASP A 353 -15.59 17.22 -12.49
N ILE A 354 -14.89 16.55 -13.39
CA ILE A 354 -13.94 15.47 -13.07
C ILE A 354 -12.68 16.10 -12.45
N PRO A 355 -12.27 15.72 -11.22
CA PRO A 355 -11.02 16.19 -10.65
C PRO A 355 -9.83 15.82 -11.53
N ARG A 356 -8.83 16.70 -11.62
CA ARG A 356 -7.59 16.40 -12.36
C ARG A 356 -6.69 15.43 -11.62
N LEU A 357 -6.86 15.25 -10.32
CA LEU A 357 -6.15 14.26 -9.52
C LEU A 357 -7.11 13.14 -9.14
N LEU A 358 -6.85 11.93 -9.64
CA LEU A 358 -7.67 10.75 -9.43
C LEU A 358 -6.87 9.72 -8.62
N ASP A 359 -7.25 9.53 -7.37
CA ASP A 359 -6.67 8.49 -6.52
C ASP A 359 -7.28 7.12 -6.84
N MET A 360 -6.48 6.30 -7.51
CA MET A 360 -6.83 4.96 -7.96
C MET A 360 -6.85 3.93 -6.82
N GLY A 361 -6.28 4.25 -5.66
CA GLY A 361 -6.25 3.37 -4.49
C GLY A 361 -4.85 3.02 -3.98
N GLN A 362 -4.68 1.81 -3.49
CA GLN A 362 -3.45 1.27 -2.93
C GLN A 362 -2.42 0.94 -4.02
N CYS A 363 -1.21 0.55 -3.64
CA CYS A 363 -0.20 0.12 -4.60
C CYS A 363 -0.64 -1.07 -5.49
N ASN A 364 -1.45 -2.00 -4.98
CA ASN A 364 -2.08 -3.07 -5.77
C ASN A 364 -3.09 -2.55 -6.81
N ASP A 365 -3.67 -1.36 -6.60
CA ASP A 365 -4.59 -0.75 -7.56
C ASP A 365 -3.86 -0.12 -8.77
N ALA A 366 -2.55 -0.35 -8.90
CA ALA A 366 -1.86 -0.27 -10.19
C ALA A 366 -2.56 -1.10 -11.27
N PHE A 367 -3.26 -2.17 -10.90
CA PHE A 367 -4.19 -2.89 -11.80
C PHE A 367 -5.24 -1.96 -12.41
N SER A 368 -5.90 -1.12 -11.60
CA SER A 368 -6.89 -0.15 -12.10
C SER A 368 -6.27 0.83 -13.09
N ALA A 369 -5.04 1.31 -12.84
CA ALA A 369 -4.33 2.19 -13.78
C ALA A 369 -4.02 1.50 -15.12
N LEU A 370 -3.64 0.22 -15.09
CA LEU A 370 -3.40 -0.57 -16.31
C LEU A 370 -4.69 -0.80 -17.11
N VAL A 371 -5.80 -1.10 -16.43
CA VAL A 371 -7.13 -1.23 -17.05
C VAL A 371 -7.54 0.09 -17.71
N VAL A 372 -7.42 1.22 -17.01
CA VAL A 372 -7.74 2.55 -17.55
C VAL A 372 -6.88 2.86 -18.78
N ALA A 373 -5.57 2.63 -18.72
CA ALA A 373 -4.68 2.84 -19.87
C ALA A 373 -5.09 1.97 -21.06
N LYS A 374 -5.42 0.69 -20.82
CA LYS A 374 -5.87 -0.22 -21.86
C LYS A 374 -7.17 0.27 -22.52
N GLU A 375 -8.16 0.66 -21.74
CA GLU A 375 -9.44 1.12 -22.29
C GLU A 375 -9.36 2.49 -22.97
N LEU A 376 -8.53 3.41 -22.46
CA LEU A 376 -8.24 4.65 -23.17
C LEU A 376 -7.56 4.38 -24.53
N SER A 377 -6.65 3.41 -24.61
CA SER A 377 -6.03 3.03 -25.89
C SER A 377 -7.05 2.51 -26.89
N ASN A 378 -8.00 1.68 -26.45
CA ASN A 378 -9.10 1.19 -27.27
C ASN A 378 -10.00 2.34 -27.73
N ALA A 379 -10.38 3.25 -26.84
CA ALA A 379 -11.27 4.38 -27.14
C ALA A 379 -10.66 5.39 -28.12
N LEU A 380 -9.34 5.59 -28.06
CA LEU A 380 -8.58 6.45 -28.98
C LEU A 380 -8.15 5.73 -30.26
N GLY A 381 -8.37 4.41 -30.37
CA GLY A 381 -7.98 3.62 -31.54
C GLY A 381 -6.46 3.56 -31.74
N THR A 382 -5.68 3.54 -30.66
CA THR A 382 -4.22 3.58 -30.67
C THR A 382 -3.62 2.48 -29.80
N ASP A 383 -2.31 2.23 -29.92
CA ASP A 383 -1.60 1.35 -28.99
C ASP A 383 -1.28 2.08 -27.67
N ILE A 384 -1.02 1.31 -26.61
CA ILE A 384 -0.81 1.84 -25.25
C ILE A 384 0.39 2.79 -25.14
N ASN A 385 1.45 2.60 -25.94
CA ASN A 385 2.65 3.44 -25.90
C ASN A 385 2.47 4.75 -26.68
N SER A 386 1.42 4.85 -27.50
CA SER A 386 1.05 6.05 -28.24
C SER A 386 0.01 6.90 -27.50
N LEU A 387 -0.43 6.49 -26.31
CA LEU A 387 -1.25 7.33 -25.45
C LEU A 387 -0.48 8.57 -24.99
N PRO A 388 -1.17 9.70 -24.76
CA PRO A 388 -0.58 10.87 -24.09
C PRO A 388 -0.47 10.59 -22.58
N LEU A 389 0.24 9.53 -22.21
CA LEU A 389 0.41 9.04 -20.85
C LEU A 389 1.91 8.93 -20.54
N SER A 390 2.33 9.49 -19.40
CA SER A 390 3.68 9.30 -18.87
C SER A 390 3.65 8.70 -17.47
N LEU A 391 4.60 7.83 -17.19
CA LEU A 391 4.76 7.20 -15.88
C LEU A 391 5.88 7.91 -15.13
N ASP A 392 5.56 8.55 -14.01
CA ASP A 392 6.52 9.15 -13.08
C ASP A 392 6.40 8.45 -11.72
N LEU A 393 7.00 7.27 -11.65
CA LEU A 393 6.85 6.36 -10.53
C LEU A 393 7.97 6.51 -9.52
N SER A 394 7.58 6.58 -8.26
CA SER A 394 8.46 6.44 -7.12
C SER A 394 8.45 5.00 -6.63
N TRP A 395 9.60 4.49 -6.23
CA TRP A 395 9.69 3.14 -5.66
C TRP A 395 10.47 3.16 -4.36
N PHE A 396 10.11 2.24 -3.49
CA PHE A 396 10.76 2.02 -2.21
C PHE A 396 10.55 0.56 -1.85
N ILE A 397 11.64 -0.12 -1.55
CA ILE A 397 11.62 -1.42 -0.89
C ILE A 397 12.43 -1.25 0.37
N ARG A 398 11.77 -1.41 1.52
CA ARG A 398 12.48 -1.50 2.78
C ARG A 398 13.12 -2.87 2.85
N ARG A 399 14.40 -2.95 3.26
CA ARG A 399 15.01 -4.24 3.60
C ARG A 399 14.18 -4.84 4.73
N LEU A 400 13.46 -5.93 4.44
CA LEU A 400 12.67 -6.71 5.40
C LEU A 400 13.50 -7.25 6.59
N TRP A 401 14.82 -7.04 6.58
CA TRP A 401 15.77 -7.50 7.59
C TRP A 401 16.80 -6.39 7.90
N GLN A 402 16.35 -5.34 8.58
CA GLN A 402 17.25 -4.58 9.46
C GLN A 402 16.80 -4.84 10.89
N SER A 403 17.08 -6.02 11.42
CA SER A 403 17.31 -6.09 12.86
C SER A 403 18.59 -5.31 13.10
N SER A 404 18.48 -4.15 13.74
CA SER A 404 19.59 -3.50 14.42
C SER A 404 19.99 -4.33 15.64
N SER A 405 20.42 -5.57 15.42
CA SER A 405 21.08 -6.40 16.40
C SER A 405 22.59 -6.33 16.12
N PRO A 406 23.39 -5.69 16.98
CA PRO A 406 24.84 -5.67 16.85
C PRO A 406 25.42 -6.98 17.42
N PHE A 407 25.04 -8.12 16.81
CA PHE A 407 25.62 -9.42 17.15
C PHE A 407 26.07 -10.17 15.91
#